data_AF-A0AAW8JKE5-F1
#
_entry.id   AF-A0AAW8JKE5-F1
#
_cell.length_a   1.000
_cell.length_b   1.000
_cell.length_c   1.000
_cell.angle_alpha   90.00
_cell.angle_beta   90.00
_cell.angle_gamma   90.00
#
_symmetry.space_group_name_H-M   'P 1'
#
loop_
_entity.id
_entity.type
_entity.pdbx_description
1 polymer ?
#
loop_
_entity_poly.entity_id
_entity_poly.type
_entity_poly.pdbx_seq_one_letter_code
_entity_poly.pdbx_strand_id
1 'polypeptide(L)' 'MDYAEKQPTSEYSKDIILCKFMTLFEISKYIENEGFADFIDYYDDEFYLSSEGITQLEPHEVWSKFLYELKNRFI' A
#
# COMPACT_ATOMS: atom_id res chain seq x y z
N MET A 1 -17.98 19.92 11.77
CA MET A 1 -17.26 18.65 11.96
C MET A 1 -16.09 18.70 11.02
N ASP A 2 -14.94 19.04 11.57
CA ASP A 2 -13.71 19.26 10.83
C ASP A 2 -13.01 17.90 10.72
N TYR A 3 -13.25 17.18 9.63
CA TYR A 3 -12.51 15.95 9.30
C TYR A 3 -11.15 16.32 8.72
N ALA A 4 -10.41 17.19 9.41
CA ALA A 4 -8.99 17.32 9.23
C ALA A 4 -8.30 16.11 9.88
N GLU A 5 -8.67 14.90 9.45
CA GLU A 5 -7.71 13.79 9.45
C GLU A 5 -6.57 14.30 8.59
N LYS A 6 -5.42 14.56 9.23
CA LYS A 6 -4.17 14.87 8.56
C LYS A 6 -4.05 13.91 7.39
N GLN A 7 -4.26 14.41 6.16
CA GLN A 7 -3.93 13.66 4.98
C GLN A 7 -2.48 13.20 5.19
N PRO A 8 -2.17 11.89 5.04
CA PRO A 8 -0.80 11.44 5.11
C PRO A 8 -0.04 12.32 4.14
N THR A 9 0.83 13.20 4.64
CA THR A 9 1.68 14.00 3.78
C THR A 9 2.37 13.01 2.86
N SER A 10 2.34 13.29 1.56
CA SER A 10 2.86 12.46 0.47
C SER A 10 4.38 12.32 0.52
N GLU A 11 4.95 12.13 1.71
CA GLU A 11 6.36 12.32 2.04
C GLU A 11 7.21 11.10 1.71
N TYR A 12 6.58 10.02 1.27
CA TYR A 12 7.30 8.89 0.71
C TYR A 12 7.44 9.06 -0.79
N SER A 13 8.68 9.18 -1.26
CA SER A 13 8.98 9.01 -2.68
C SER A 13 8.50 7.63 -3.14
N LYS A 14 8.19 7.51 -4.43
CA LYS A 14 7.80 6.22 -5.05
C LYS A 14 8.74 5.08 -4.65
N ASP A 15 10.05 5.35 -4.66
CA ASP A 15 11.09 4.39 -4.28
C ASP A 15 10.92 3.88 -2.84
N ILE A 16 10.57 4.76 -1.89
CA ILE A 16 10.39 4.35 -0.50
C ILE A 16 9.17 3.44 -0.35
N ILE A 17 8.08 3.73 -1.08
CA ILE A 17 6.87 2.90 -1.03
C ILE A 17 7.15 1.52 -1.65
N LEU A 18 7.82 1.46 -2.81
CA LEU A 18 8.23 0.20 -3.43
C LEU A 18 9.14 -0.61 -2.49
N CYS A 19 10.12 0.02 -1.83
CA CYS A 19 10.95 -0.66 -0.84
C CYS A 19 10.13 -1.23 0.35
N LYS A 20 9.05 -0.55 0.75
CA LYS A 20 8.14 -1.05 1.80
C LYS A 20 7.38 -2.27 1.32
N PHE A 21 6.84 -2.28 0.10
CA PHE A 21 6.17 -3.46 -0.47
C PHE A 21 7.11 -4.66 -0.53
N MET A 22 8.34 -4.49 -1.04
CA MET A 22 9.37 -5.55 -1.03
C MET A 22 9.63 -6.09 0.38
N THR A 23 9.78 -5.20 1.37
CA THR A 23 10.02 -5.60 2.76
C THR A 23 8.83 -6.38 3.32
N LEU A 24 7.61 -5.92 3.08
CA LEU A 24 6.38 -6.57 3.53
C LEU A 24 6.19 -7.93 2.87
N PHE A 25 6.52 -8.06 1.58
CA PHE A 25 6.47 -9.32 0.86
C PHE A 25 7.49 -10.33 1.38
N GLU A 26 8.69 -9.89 1.78
CA GLU A 26 9.64 -10.79 2.46
C GLU A 26 9.11 -11.22 3.84
N ILE A 27 8.48 -10.32 4.60
CA ILE A 27 7.85 -10.64 5.89
C ILE A 27 6.69 -11.62 5.71
N SER A 28 5.89 -11.48 4.64
CA SER A 28 4.71 -12.33 4.42
C SER A 28 5.06 -13.81 4.29
N LYS A 29 6.26 -14.14 3.79
CA LYS A 29 6.78 -15.53 3.70
C LYS A 29 6.92 -16.22 5.06
N TYR A 30 6.99 -15.46 6.15
CA TYR A 30 7.13 -15.98 7.51
C TYR A 30 5.81 -15.95 8.30
N ILE A 31 4.72 -15.49 7.68
CA ILE A 31 3.41 -15.40 8.31
C ILE A 31 2.55 -16.52 7.75
N GLU A 32 1.95 -17.33 8.63
CA GLU A 32 0.99 -18.38 8.26
C GLU A 32 -0.40 -17.77 7.97
N ASN A 33 -0.45 -16.81 7.04
CA ASN A 33 -1.69 -16.19 6.58
C ASN A 33 -1.73 -16.25 5.05
N GLU A 34 -2.50 -17.20 4.53
CA GLU A 34 -2.60 -17.50 3.09
C GLU A 34 -3.05 -16.31 2.24
N GLY A 35 -3.68 -15.27 2.81
CA GLY A 35 -4.13 -14.09 2.07
C GLY A 35 -3.22 -12.87 2.20
N PHE A 36 -2.21 -12.90 3.08
CA PHE A 36 -1.41 -11.70 3.35
C PHE A 36 -0.40 -11.40 2.23
N ALA A 37 0.24 -12.43 1.69
CA ALA A 37 1.17 -12.29 0.57
C ALA A 37 0.44 -11.76 -0.68
N ASP A 38 -0.67 -12.38 -1.05
CA ASP A 38 -1.51 -11.96 -2.18
C ASP A 38 -2.05 -10.52 -2.02
N PHE A 39 -2.39 -10.13 -0.79
CA PHE A 39 -2.80 -8.77 -0.48
C PHE A 39 -1.68 -7.75 -0.73
N ILE A 40 -0.44 -8.05 -0.33
CA ILE A 40 0.72 -7.18 -0.57
C ILE A 40 1.01 -7.09 -2.07
N ASP A 41 1.04 -8.23 -2.75
CA ASP A 41 1.30 -8.35 -4.20
C ASP A 41 0.31 -7.50 -5.02
N TYR A 42 -0.98 -7.63 -4.72
CA TYR A 42 -2.02 -6.83 -5.36
C TYR A 42 -1.79 -5.31 -5.23
N TYR A 43 -1.41 -4.83 -4.04
CA TYR A 43 -1.21 -3.40 -3.82
C TYR A 43 0.13 -2.88 -4.35
N ASP A 44 1.16 -3.73 -4.45
CA ASP A 44 2.42 -3.40 -5.13
C ASP A 44 2.16 -3.17 -6.62
N ASP A 45 1.43 -4.07 -7.28
CA ASP A 45 1.01 -3.93 -8.67
C ASP A 45 0.16 -2.68 -8.91
N GLU A 46 -0.88 -2.45 -8.11
CA GLU A 46 -1.73 -1.25 -8.25
C GLU A 46 -0.93 0.04 -8.02
N PHE A 47 0.05 0.03 -7.11
CA PHE A 47 0.92 1.17 -6.87
C PHE A 47 1.85 1.40 -8.06
N TYR A 48 2.43 0.34 -8.63
CA TYR A 48 3.24 0.43 -9.84
C TYR A 48 2.43 1.00 -11.01
N LEU A 49 1.24 0.44 -11.28
CA LEU A 49 0.39 0.86 -12.39
C LEU A 49 -0.10 2.31 -12.23
N SER A 50 -0.48 2.73 -11.02
CA SER A 50 -0.81 4.15 -10.74
C SER A 50 0.39 5.06 -10.93
N SER A 51 1.60 4.59 -10.58
CA SER A 51 2.82 5.39 -10.71
C SER A 51 3.22 5.64 -12.16
N GLU A 52 2.86 4.73 -13.07
CA GLU A 52 3.05 4.84 -14.52
C GLU A 52 1.89 5.59 -15.22
N GLY A 53 0.87 6.01 -14.46
CA GLY A 53 -0.32 6.70 -15.00
C GLY A 53 -1.24 5.77 -15.80
N ILE A 54 -1.19 4.46 -15.56
CA ILE A 54 -2.00 3.45 -16.25
C ILE A 54 -3.40 3.35 -15.61
N THR A 55 -3.50 3.53 -14.29
CA THR A 55 -4.79 3.53 -13.56
C THR A 55 -5.30 4.95 -13.33
N GLN A 56 -6.58 5.07 -12.97
CA GLN A 56 -7.20 6.36 -12.61
C GLN A 56 -6.83 6.84 -11.21
N LEU A 57 -6.27 5.97 -10.38
CA LEU A 57 -5.88 6.32 -9.01
C LEU A 57 -4.48 6.91 -9.02
N GLU A 58 -4.26 7.91 -8.18
CA GLU A 58 -2.94 8.43 -7.90
C GLU A 58 -2.19 7.49 -6.94
N PRO A 59 -0.85 7.39 -7.01
CA PRO A 59 -0.06 6.51 -6.14
C PRO A 59 -0.32 6.71 -4.64
N HIS A 60 -0.56 7.96 -4.22
CA HIS A 60 -0.85 8.28 -2.82
C HIS A 60 -2.23 7.76 -2.37
N GLU A 61 -3.20 7.66 -3.28
CA GLU A 61 -4.52 7.10 -3.01
C GLU A 61 -4.42 5.58 -2.86
N VAL A 62 -3.65 4.92 -3.74
CA VAL A 62 -3.37 3.48 -3.63
C VAL A 62 -2.69 3.16 -2.31
N TRP A 63 -1.64 3.91 -1.95
CA TRP A 63 -0.94 3.73 -0.68
C TRP A 63 -1.85 3.94 0.54
N SER A 64 -2.70 4.96 0.51
CA SER A 64 -3.64 5.23 1.60
C SER A 64 -4.67 4.10 1.74
N LYS A 65 -5.17 3.57 0.62
CA LYS A 65 -6.10 2.44 0.59
C LYS A 65 -5.44 1.17 1.12
N PHE A 66 -4.20 0.89 0.71
CA PHE A 66 -3.40 -0.21 1.25
C PHE A 66 -3.32 -0.15 2.78
N LEU A 67 -2.90 0.99 3.35
CA LEU A 67 -2.77 1.14 4.80
C LEU A 67 -4.11 0.97 5.53
N TYR A 68 -5.20 1.49 4.96
CA TYR A 68 -6.54 1.34 5.52
C TYR A 68 -6.96 -0.13 5.54
N GLU A 69 -6.80 -0.86 4.45
CA GLU A 69 -7.19 -2.26 4.37
C GLU A 69 -6.27 -3.16 5.20
N LEU A 70 -4.97 -2.89 5.23
CA LEU A 70 -4.00 -3.58 6.08
C LEU A 70 -4.46 -3.53 7.54
N LYS A 71 -4.80 -2.32 8.02
CA LYS A 71 -5.27 -2.08 9.38
C LYS A 71 -6.59 -2.78 9.69
N ASN A 72 -7.50 -2.95 8.74
CA ASN A 72 -8.82 -3.51 9.02
C ASN A 72 -8.92 -5.03 8.77
N ARG A 73 -8.00 -5.60 7.98
CA ARG A 73 -8.03 -7.01 7.60
C ARG A 73 -7.02 -7.86 8.37
N PHE A 74 -5.91 -7.28 8.83
CA PHE A 74 -4.78 -8.05 9.38
C PHE A 74 -4.27 -7.56 10.75
N ILE A 75 -4.62 -6.35 11.19
CA ILE A 75 -4.21 -5.75 12.48
C ILE A 75 -5.45 -5.54 13.34
#